data_AF-A0A965TXV5-F1
#
_entry.id   AF-A0A965TXV5-F1
#
_cell.length_a   1.000
_cell.length_b   1.000
_cell.length_c   1.000
_cell.angle_alpha   90.00
_cell.angle_beta   90.00
_cell.angle_gamma   90.00
#
_symmetry.space_group_name_H-M   'P 1'
#
loop_
_entity.id
_entity.type
_entity.pdbx_description
1 polymer ?
#
loop_
_entity_poly.entity_id
_entity_poly.type
_entity_poly.pdbx_seq_one_letter_code
_entity_poly.pdbx_strand_id
1 'polypeptide(L)'
;MSIVSAFPGGVGNKKRLFTELILESRLWTCPDGVTSVNVRLFGGGGAGASKNEYGGGGGGGGHMAYASLEVIPGVGYPVTIGAGGKNNGGTGESGGITSFGTLLSASGGSAATMANGNGGDGGSGGGGHNYASGNGGNGSYGGGGGGRHGGNG
;
A
#
# COMPACT_ATOMS: atom_id res chain seq x y z
N MET A 1 -34.69 50.60 31.49
CA MET A 1 -35.50 49.37 31.30
C MET A 1 -34.63 48.32 30.63
N SER A 2 -34.46 47.19 31.30
CA SER A 2 -33.77 46.00 30.80
C SER A 2 -34.65 45.23 29.82
N ILE A 3 -34.06 44.67 28.76
CA ILE A 3 -34.27 43.25 28.46
C ILE A 3 -32.98 42.65 27.87
N VAL A 4 -32.68 41.45 28.35
CA VAL A 4 -31.51 40.59 28.09
C VAL A 4 -31.90 39.50 27.07
N SER A 5 -30.90 38.99 26.35
CA SER A 5 -30.80 37.69 25.64
C SER A 5 -31.15 37.60 24.16
N ALA A 6 -30.12 37.42 23.33
CA ALA A 6 -29.88 36.16 22.64
C ALA A 6 -28.35 35.97 22.50
N PHE A 7 -27.87 34.79 22.86
CA PHE A 7 -26.47 34.43 23.17
C PHE A 7 -25.43 34.78 22.08
N PRO A 8 -24.19 35.18 22.44
CA PRO A 8 -23.05 35.11 21.54
C PRO A 8 -22.57 33.64 21.48
N GLY A 9 -23.33 32.79 20.79
CA GLY A 9 -23.00 31.38 20.60
C GLY A 9 -21.96 31.22 19.49
N GLY A 10 -20.73 30.91 19.87
CA GLY A 10 -19.58 30.82 18.96
C GLY A 10 -19.81 29.96 17.72
N VAL A 11 -19.28 30.45 16.59
CA VAL A 11 -19.01 29.67 15.38
C VAL A 11 -17.91 28.66 15.71
N GLY A 12 -18.28 27.58 16.41
CA GLY A 12 -17.41 26.43 16.56
C GLY A 12 -17.21 25.81 15.20
N ASN A 13 -16.03 25.98 14.62
CA ASN A 13 -15.64 25.35 13.36
C ASN A 13 -16.01 23.86 13.43
N LYS A 14 -16.99 23.45 12.61
CA LYS A 14 -17.50 22.09 12.60
C LYS A 14 -16.36 21.18 12.12
N LYS A 15 -15.77 20.41 13.03
CA LYS A 15 -14.72 19.43 12.67
C LYS A 15 -15.34 18.43 11.69
N ARG A 16 -14.90 18.46 10.44
CA ARG A 16 -15.32 17.53 9.39
C ARG A 16 -14.20 16.54 9.16
N LEU A 17 -14.51 15.25 9.21
CA LEU A 17 -13.59 14.23 8.74
C LEU A 17 -13.43 14.40 7.22
N PHE A 18 -12.19 14.56 6.76
CA PHE A 18 -11.86 14.63 5.35
C PHE A 18 -10.98 13.43 5.01
N THR A 19 -11.40 12.65 4.02
CA THR A 19 -10.63 11.52 3.49
C THR A 19 -10.33 11.82 2.03
N GLU A 20 -9.08 11.68 1.65
CA GLU A 20 -8.62 11.89 0.29
C GLU A 20 -7.97 10.60 -0.22
N LEU A 21 -8.37 10.17 -1.43
CA LEU A 21 -7.77 9.02 -2.10
C LEU A 21 -6.75 9.52 -3.12
N ILE A 22 -5.51 9.07 -2.95
CA ILE A 22 -4.40 9.39 -3.85
C ILE A 22 -3.99 8.11 -4.55
N LEU A 23 -4.32 8.01 -5.84
CA LEU A 23 -4.05 6.83 -6.66
C LEU A 23 -2.92 7.07 -7.68
N GLU A 24 -2.47 8.33 -7.79
CA GLU A 24 -1.38 8.74 -8.66
C GLU A 24 -0.37 9.58 -7.87
N SER A 25 0.91 9.45 -8.21
CA SER A 25 1.99 10.21 -7.57
C SER A 25 1.80 11.70 -7.80
N ARG A 26 1.82 12.49 -6.73
CA ARG A 26 1.65 13.94 -6.76
C ARG A 26 2.21 14.60 -5.52
N LEU A 27 2.36 15.92 -5.56
CA LEU A 27 2.62 16.71 -4.37
C LEU A 27 1.29 16.94 -3.62
N TRP A 28 1.21 16.52 -2.36
CA TRP A 28 0.08 16.83 -1.49
C TRP A 28 0.42 18.02 -0.61
N THR A 29 -0.35 19.10 -0.71
CA THR A 29 -0.16 20.29 0.14
C THR A 29 -1.06 20.21 1.36
N CYS A 30 -0.48 20.34 2.55
CA CYS A 30 -1.24 20.32 3.78
C CYS A 30 -2.23 21.49 3.84
N PRO A 31 -3.53 21.24 4.04
CA PRO A 31 -4.52 22.30 4.17
C PRO A 31 -4.27 23.20 5.39
N ASP A 32 -4.76 24.43 5.31
CA ASP A 32 -4.69 25.37 6.42
C ASP A 32 -5.40 24.85 7.67
N GLY A 33 -4.76 25.02 8.83
CA GLY A 33 -5.29 24.59 10.12
C GLY A 33 -5.21 23.08 10.39
N VAL A 34 -4.62 22.28 9.49
CA VAL A 34 -4.37 20.85 9.70
C VAL A 34 -2.94 20.65 10.20
N THR A 35 -2.80 20.09 11.40
CA THR A 35 -1.49 19.78 12.00
C THR A 35 -1.23 18.29 12.18
N SER A 36 -2.24 17.45 11.93
CA SER A 36 -2.10 15.99 11.97
C SER A 36 -3.03 15.32 10.97
N VAL A 37 -2.55 14.22 10.39
CA VAL A 37 -3.28 13.39 9.43
C VAL A 37 -3.12 11.91 9.76
N ASN A 38 -4.14 11.12 9.44
CA ASN A 38 -4.06 9.67 9.46
C ASN A 38 -3.77 9.18 8.05
N VAL A 39 -2.61 8.54 7.84
CA VAL A 39 -2.19 8.08 6.51
C VAL A 39 -2.21 6.57 6.48
N ARG A 40 -2.82 6.01 5.43
CA ARG A 40 -2.75 4.60 5.09
C ARG A 40 -2.16 4.46 3.69
N LEU A 41 -1.04 3.75 3.58
CA LEU A 41 -0.30 3.53 2.34
C LEU A 41 -0.35 2.06 1.97
N PHE A 42 -0.37 1.78 0.68
CA PHE A 42 -0.31 0.43 0.13
C PHE A 42 0.75 0.39 -0.95
N GLY A 43 1.78 -0.42 -0.78
CA GLY A 43 2.79 -0.66 -1.81
C GLY A 43 2.20 -1.38 -3.02
N GLY A 44 2.88 -1.29 -4.17
CA GLY A 44 2.48 -2.06 -5.36
C GLY A 44 2.66 -3.56 -5.12
N GLY A 45 1.77 -4.38 -5.66
CA GLY A 45 1.96 -5.85 -5.65
C GLY A 45 3.05 -6.28 -6.63
N GLY A 46 3.78 -7.35 -6.31
CA GLY A 46 4.71 -8.00 -7.24
C GLY A 46 3.99 -8.80 -8.32
N ALA A 47 4.67 -9.04 -9.44
CA ALA A 47 4.15 -9.88 -10.51
C ALA A 47 4.41 -11.37 -10.27
N GLY A 48 3.50 -12.19 -10.80
CA GLY A 48 3.75 -13.61 -10.96
C GLY A 48 4.75 -13.91 -12.07
N ALA A 49 5.33 -15.09 -12.00
CA ALA A 49 6.20 -15.65 -13.02
C ALA A 49 5.42 -16.68 -13.86
N SER A 50 5.91 -16.96 -15.05
CA SER A 50 5.39 -18.02 -15.92
C SER A 50 6.53 -18.65 -16.68
N LYS A 51 6.61 -19.99 -16.67
CA LYS A 51 7.54 -20.73 -17.51
C LYS A 51 6.72 -21.55 -18.49
N ASN A 52 7.00 -21.43 -19.79
CA ASN A 52 6.19 -21.95 -20.91
C ASN A 52 5.30 -23.17 -20.59
N GLU A 53 5.89 -24.24 -20.08
CA GLU A 53 5.24 -25.56 -19.92
C GLU A 53 4.90 -25.91 -18.45
N TYR A 54 5.35 -25.11 -17.48
CA TYR A 54 5.14 -25.35 -16.05
C TYR A 54 4.62 -24.06 -15.41
N GLY A 55 3.38 -24.08 -14.90
CA GLY A 55 2.76 -22.93 -14.22
C GLY A 55 3.70 -22.28 -13.22
N GLY A 56 3.77 -20.94 -13.24
CA GLY A 56 4.63 -20.18 -12.32
C GLY A 56 3.89 -19.71 -11.05
N GLY A 57 4.66 -19.22 -10.09
CA GLY A 57 4.12 -18.68 -8.85
C GLY A 57 3.46 -17.31 -9.04
N GLY A 58 2.41 -17.01 -8.28
CA GLY A 58 1.83 -15.67 -8.20
C GLY A 58 2.77 -14.68 -7.48
N GLY A 59 2.71 -13.40 -7.81
CA GLY A 59 3.48 -12.37 -7.12
C GLY A 59 2.89 -12.03 -5.74
N GLY A 60 3.70 -11.46 -4.86
CA GLY A 60 3.27 -11.09 -3.52
C GLY A 60 2.48 -9.78 -3.48
N GLY A 61 1.51 -9.65 -2.57
CA GLY A 61 0.83 -8.38 -2.32
C GLY A 61 1.78 -7.30 -1.78
N GLY A 62 1.47 -6.03 -2.02
CA GLY A 62 2.22 -4.92 -1.43
C GLY A 62 1.98 -4.75 0.07
N HIS A 63 2.90 -4.09 0.76
CA HIS A 63 2.77 -3.82 2.19
C HIS A 63 1.70 -2.75 2.45
N MET A 64 0.96 -2.84 3.56
CA MET A 64 0.18 -1.72 4.07
C MET A 64 0.89 -1.08 5.28
N ALA A 65 1.08 0.23 5.23
CA ALA A 65 1.57 1.00 6.37
C ALA A 65 0.47 1.97 6.83
N TYR A 66 0.34 2.14 8.14
CA TYR A 66 -0.61 3.08 8.73
C TYR A 66 0.02 3.80 9.91
N ALA A 67 -0.11 5.12 9.94
CA ALA A 67 0.33 5.95 11.05
C ALA A 67 -0.46 7.26 11.13
N SER A 68 -0.56 7.82 12.33
CA SER A 68 -0.91 9.23 12.53
C SER A 68 0.37 10.05 12.44
N LEU A 69 0.42 11.01 11.52
CA LEU A 69 1.60 11.83 11.24
C LEU A 69 1.33 13.28 11.62
N GLU A 70 2.37 13.96 12.10
CA GLU A 70 2.36 15.42 12.24
C GLU A 70 2.68 16.06 10.89
N VAL A 71 1.92 17.10 10.54
CA VAL A 71 2.08 17.86 9.30
C VAL A 71 2.03 19.35 9.58
N ILE A 72 2.63 20.13 8.69
CA ILE A 72 2.70 21.59 8.82
C ILE A 72 1.76 22.20 7.77
N PRO A 73 0.79 23.04 8.16
CA PRO A 73 -0.07 23.75 7.21
C PRO A 73 0.71 24.45 6.10
N GLY A 74 0.25 24.32 4.85
CA GLY A 74 0.87 24.91 3.67
C GLY A 74 2.12 24.19 3.14
N VAL A 75 2.68 23.21 3.88
CA VAL A 75 3.83 22.42 3.41
C VAL A 75 3.40 21.34 2.43
N GLY A 76 4.18 21.19 1.35
CA GLY A 76 4.02 20.14 0.37
C GLY A 76 4.76 18.85 0.76
N TYR A 77 4.06 17.73 0.74
CA TYR A 77 4.58 16.39 0.98
C TYR A 77 4.49 15.57 -0.31
N PRO A 78 5.62 15.11 -0.89
CA PRO A 78 5.58 14.32 -2.11
C PRO A 78 4.99 12.95 -1.81
N VAL A 79 3.87 12.63 -2.46
CA VAL A 79 3.24 11.31 -2.38
C VAL A 79 3.65 10.52 -3.61
N THR A 80 4.29 9.37 -3.38
CA THR A 80 4.68 8.43 -4.44
C THR A 80 3.79 7.21 -4.35
N ILE A 81 3.16 6.83 -5.46
CA ILE A 81 2.42 5.59 -5.57
C ILE A 81 3.30 4.55 -6.24
N GLY A 82 3.55 3.45 -5.55
CA GLY A 82 4.33 2.33 -6.05
C GLY A 82 3.56 1.59 -7.15
N ALA A 83 4.17 1.45 -8.33
CA ALA A 83 3.59 0.69 -9.41
C ALA A 83 3.47 -0.80 -9.07
N GLY A 84 2.50 -1.51 -9.66
CA GLY A 84 2.52 -2.96 -9.65
C GLY A 84 3.72 -3.51 -10.44
N GLY A 85 4.26 -4.64 -10.01
CA GLY A 85 5.27 -5.39 -10.73
C GLY A 85 4.72 -5.90 -12.07
N LYS A 86 5.62 -6.12 -13.03
CA LYS A 86 5.28 -6.60 -14.38
C LYS A 86 5.86 -7.99 -14.62
N ASN A 87 5.25 -8.74 -15.53
CA ASN A 87 5.88 -9.95 -16.06
C ASN A 87 6.71 -9.57 -17.28
N ASN A 88 7.98 -9.95 -17.28
CA ASN A 88 8.91 -9.72 -18.38
C ASN A 88 9.44 -11.06 -18.88
N GLY A 89 8.83 -11.56 -19.95
CA GLY A 89 9.23 -12.81 -20.61
C GLY A 89 9.19 -14.03 -19.67
N GLY A 90 8.26 -14.05 -18.71
CA GLY A 90 8.12 -15.12 -17.73
C GLY A 90 8.71 -14.84 -16.35
N THR A 91 9.50 -13.78 -16.19
CA THR A 91 10.03 -13.36 -14.88
C THR A 91 9.10 -12.33 -14.28
N GLY A 92 8.67 -12.51 -13.03
CA GLY A 92 7.98 -11.44 -12.32
C GLY A 92 8.96 -10.34 -11.89
N GLU A 93 8.51 -9.10 -11.88
CA GLU A 93 9.17 -7.97 -11.22
C GLU A 93 8.46 -7.62 -9.90
N SER A 94 9.21 -7.10 -8.94
CA SER A 94 8.65 -6.65 -7.66
C SER A 94 7.82 -5.37 -7.83
N GLY A 95 6.85 -5.17 -6.96
CA GLY A 95 6.09 -3.93 -6.89
C GLY A 95 6.92 -2.76 -6.35
N GLY A 96 6.50 -1.54 -6.68
CA GLY A 96 7.10 -0.31 -6.22
C GLY A 96 6.68 0.07 -4.79
N ILE A 97 7.48 0.92 -4.17
CA ILE A 97 7.22 1.49 -2.84
C ILE A 97 6.20 2.63 -2.97
N THR A 98 5.21 2.65 -2.08
CA THR A 98 4.30 3.80 -1.90
C THR A 98 4.74 4.59 -0.68
N SER A 99 4.87 5.91 -0.78
CA SER A 99 5.37 6.76 0.30
C SER A 99 4.60 8.07 0.44
N PHE A 100 4.58 8.59 1.66
CA PHE A 100 4.16 9.95 2.01
C PHE A 100 5.39 10.71 2.49
N GLY A 101 6.09 11.35 1.56
CA GLY A 101 7.41 11.94 1.79
C GLY A 101 8.38 10.93 2.37
N THR A 102 9.13 11.37 3.37
CA THR A 102 10.01 10.53 4.20
C THR A 102 9.33 10.07 5.49
N LEU A 103 8.08 10.49 5.74
CA LEU A 103 7.38 10.28 7.01
C LEU A 103 6.81 8.87 7.16
N LEU A 104 6.36 8.28 6.05
CA LEU A 104 5.81 6.93 6.04
C LEU A 104 6.06 6.30 4.67
N SER A 105 6.42 5.02 4.66
CA SER A 105 6.55 4.23 3.45
C SER A 105 5.94 2.84 3.62
N ALA A 106 5.47 2.30 2.50
CA ALA A 106 4.97 0.95 2.37
C ALA A 106 5.70 0.28 1.21
N SER A 107 6.48 -0.76 1.52
CA SER A 107 7.24 -1.50 0.53
C SER A 107 6.33 -2.19 -0.49
N GLY A 108 6.81 -2.37 -1.72
CA GLY A 108 6.13 -3.22 -2.69
C GLY A 108 6.23 -4.70 -2.34
N GLY A 109 5.42 -5.52 -3.00
CA GLY A 109 5.45 -6.98 -2.90
C GLY A 109 6.55 -7.57 -3.77
N SER A 110 7.12 -8.69 -3.34
CA SER A 110 8.18 -9.36 -4.10
C SER A 110 7.60 -10.09 -5.32
N ALA A 111 8.42 -10.18 -6.35
CA ALA A 111 8.12 -10.98 -7.52
C ALA A 111 8.25 -12.49 -7.27
N ALA A 112 7.55 -13.29 -8.08
CA ALA A 112 7.82 -14.72 -8.16
C ALA A 112 9.05 -15.02 -9.03
N THR A 113 9.82 -16.05 -8.68
CA THR A 113 11.02 -16.46 -9.42
C THR A 113 10.74 -17.61 -10.40
N MET A 114 11.40 -17.60 -11.56
CA MET A 114 11.30 -18.62 -12.63
C MET A 114 11.85 -20.02 -12.25
N ALA A 115 12.67 -20.13 -11.21
CA ALA A 115 13.52 -21.29 -10.97
C ALA A 115 12.82 -22.48 -10.28
N ASN A 116 11.75 -22.22 -9.55
CA ASN A 116 10.88 -23.21 -8.92
C ASN A 116 9.53 -22.50 -8.76
N GLY A 117 8.39 -23.18 -8.93
CA GLY A 117 7.03 -22.59 -8.89
C GLY A 117 6.59 -21.96 -7.56
N ASN A 118 7.51 -21.35 -6.82
CA ASN A 118 7.34 -20.59 -5.60
C ASN A 118 6.65 -19.26 -5.91
N GLY A 119 5.62 -18.93 -5.13
CA GLY A 119 5.03 -17.59 -5.13
C GLY A 119 6.03 -16.55 -4.64
N GLY A 120 5.87 -15.31 -5.10
CA GLY A 120 6.60 -14.16 -4.58
C GLY A 120 6.16 -13.83 -3.16
N ASP A 121 7.12 -13.41 -2.33
CA ASP A 121 6.88 -12.96 -0.97
C ASP A 121 5.94 -11.74 -0.95
N GLY A 122 4.83 -11.82 -0.20
CA GLY A 122 3.99 -10.66 0.09
C GLY A 122 4.68 -9.70 1.08
N GLY A 123 4.23 -8.45 1.13
CA GLY A 123 4.68 -7.47 2.12
C GLY A 123 4.50 -7.98 3.57
N SER A 124 5.44 -7.63 4.45
CA SER A 124 5.53 -8.03 5.87
C SER A 124 5.05 -9.45 6.17
N GLY A 125 5.80 -10.43 5.66
CA GLY A 125 5.65 -11.86 5.97
C GLY A 125 5.87 -12.74 4.75
N GLY A 126 7.15 -13.02 4.47
CA GLY A 126 7.59 -13.84 3.35
C GLY A 126 7.08 -15.29 3.40
N GLY A 127 7.23 -15.97 2.27
CA GLY A 127 6.81 -17.33 2.04
C GLY A 127 7.52 -18.02 0.88
N GLY A 128 8.82 -17.85 0.70
CA GLY A 128 9.64 -18.81 -0.05
C GLY A 128 9.85 -20.11 0.74
N HIS A 129 9.23 -21.22 0.33
CA HIS A 129 9.62 -22.56 0.81
C HIS A 129 9.76 -23.59 -0.31
N ASN A 130 10.91 -24.28 -0.25
CA ASN A 130 11.35 -25.33 -1.16
C ASN A 130 10.36 -26.52 -1.17
N TYR A 131 10.16 -27.06 -2.38
CA TYR A 131 9.53 -28.33 -2.76
C TYR A 131 8.35 -28.85 -1.91
N ALA A 132 7.21 -28.98 -2.59
CA ALA A 132 5.92 -29.52 -2.14
C ALA A 132 5.02 -28.56 -1.34
N SER A 133 3.80 -28.34 -1.85
CA SER A 133 2.66 -27.73 -1.12
C SER A 133 2.94 -26.42 -0.36
N GLY A 134 3.41 -25.38 -1.07
CA GLY A 134 3.63 -24.07 -0.45
C GLY A 134 2.38 -23.20 -0.43
N ASN A 135 1.92 -22.82 0.77
CA ASN A 135 0.86 -21.83 0.95
C ASN A 135 1.42 -20.42 0.67
N GLY A 136 0.57 -19.49 0.24
CA GLY A 136 0.95 -18.08 0.08
C GLY A 136 1.48 -17.49 1.40
N GLY A 137 2.41 -16.53 1.30
CA GLY A 137 2.98 -15.82 2.45
C GLY A 137 1.92 -15.16 3.34
N ASN A 138 2.18 -15.11 4.65
CA ASN A 138 1.23 -14.59 5.64
C ASN A 138 1.49 -13.09 5.87
N GLY A 139 0.68 -12.22 5.28
CA GLY A 139 0.83 -10.76 5.43
C GLY A 139 0.37 -10.24 6.79
N SER A 140 1.21 -9.47 7.47
CA SER A 140 0.85 -8.83 8.75
C SER A 140 -0.10 -7.63 8.60
N TYR A 141 -0.15 -7.00 7.42
CA TYR A 141 -0.98 -5.82 7.14
C TYR A 141 -1.58 -5.88 5.72
N GLY A 142 -2.47 -6.85 5.47
CA GLY A 142 -3.29 -6.91 4.25
C GLY A 142 -2.59 -7.34 2.95
N GLY A 143 -1.28 -7.57 2.95
CA GLY A 143 -0.53 -8.09 1.79
C GLY A 143 -0.30 -9.60 1.87
N GLY A 144 -1.25 -10.41 1.42
CA GLY A 144 -1.04 -11.86 1.30
C GLY A 144 0.00 -12.21 0.22
N GLY A 145 0.70 -13.33 0.37
CA GLY A 145 1.59 -13.86 -0.67
C GLY A 145 0.81 -14.62 -1.76
N GLY A 146 1.38 -14.68 -2.97
CA GLY A 146 0.77 -15.37 -4.10
C GLY A 146 0.81 -16.90 -3.97
N GLY A 147 -0.29 -17.57 -4.32
CA GLY A 147 -0.36 -19.03 -4.41
C GLY A 147 0.16 -19.59 -5.75
N ARG A 148 0.29 -20.92 -5.85
CA ARG A 148 0.53 -21.63 -7.12
C ARG A 148 -0.81 -21.89 -7.83
N HIS A 149 -0.87 -21.69 -9.15
CA HIS A 149 -1.92 -22.32 -9.98
C HIS A 149 -1.38 -23.67 -10.45
N GLY A 150 -1.90 -24.78 -9.89
CA GLY A 150 -1.60 -26.13 -10.33
C GLY A 150 -2.90 -26.91 -10.55
N GLY A 151 -3.35 -26.97 -11.79
CA GLY A 151 -4.44 -27.84 -12.23
C GLY A 151 -4.31 -28.06 -13.73
N ASN A 152 -3.83 -29.25 -14.12
CA ASN A 152 -3.88 -29.71 -15.51
C ASN A 152 -5.34 -29.94 -15.91
N GLY A 153 -5.72 -29.39 -17.07
CA GLY A 153 -6.71 -29.96 -17.98
C GLY A 153 -6.01 -30.27 -19.28
#